data_AF-A0A445N2A5-F1
#
_entry.id   AF-A0A445N2A5-F1
#
_cell.length_a   1.000
_cell.length_b   1.000
_cell.length_c   1.000
_cell.angle_alpha   90.00
_cell.angle_beta   90.00
_cell.angle_gamma   90.00
#
_symmetry.space_group_name_H-M   'P 1'
#
loop_
_entity.id
_entity.type
_entity.pdbx_description
1 polymer ?
#
loop_
_entity_poly.entity_id
_entity_poly.type
_entity_poly.pdbx_seq_one_letter_code
_entity_poly.pdbx_strand_id
1 'polypeptide(L)'
;MNRKTMKRGTLLLLILMFTIIPGAVFNAAAEEGALTTGLTDTMIVSGTITNAQGKPIKEVILHFTINGKEAELAEEISTSKAGRYEAEIPVQRGLLPGVRVELTGEKPCYKTVENIPLSNIVHERTNEDGGTRFLAHHSFSMSRTTTPAFWIATLILIAVYALIAFELMHRTLAALMGAALILTITYTAGTFNPNYTILTFEDAMHAIDMNVIFLLMAMMIIVGVLKKTGVFQWTAFKSYQLARGNVFALASILMVVTGVTSAFLDNVTTMLLIIPVTIEIALTLKINPVAFLLPEAFASNVGGTATLIGDPPNIMIGSYAKLSFIQFVQNLTIICIICLIFTVVFFCIYYKKEYLKAQVGDVGKMIAHLREEYKITNAKLLTQGCILLGITIFLFIIHGALHMEPSIAAMFGATILLVISKVDIVEMLEHEIEWPTLIFFMMLFIVVAGAEETGLIQIIADWVKDLSQGSLVAAILMILWVSALASAIIDNIPFTATMLPIVAYLNTVIPGAENGILWWSLALGACLGGNGTMIGASANVVTVGMAERAGHPISFMYYLKVAFVPMIVTIIFCSAWLLLVEI
;
A
#
# COMPACT_ATOMS: atom_id res chain seq x y z
N MET A 1 -4.44 -43.69 -8.14
CA MET A 1 -3.57 -44.52 -9.00
C MET A 1 -2.12 -44.16 -8.69
N ASN A 2 -1.35 -45.15 -8.21
CA ASN A 2 0.11 -45.26 -8.00
C ASN A 2 0.96 -44.08 -7.46
N ARG A 3 1.27 -44.18 -6.16
CA ARG A 3 2.56 -43.84 -5.54
C ARG A 3 3.62 -44.89 -5.95
N LYS A 4 4.65 -44.52 -6.72
CA LYS A 4 6.03 -45.09 -6.75
C LYS A 4 6.66 -44.84 -8.12
N THR A 5 7.39 -43.73 -8.27
CA THR A 5 8.57 -43.55 -9.15
C THR A 5 9.05 -42.10 -9.12
N MET A 6 9.57 -41.64 -7.98
CA MET A 6 10.47 -40.48 -7.97
C MET A 6 11.30 -40.45 -6.68
N LYS A 7 12.21 -41.42 -6.58
CA LYS A 7 13.37 -41.35 -5.68
C LYS A 7 14.53 -42.00 -6.39
N ARG A 8 15.52 -41.18 -6.79
CA ARG A 8 16.97 -41.45 -6.68
C ARG A 8 17.87 -40.38 -7.32
N GLY A 9 17.34 -39.41 -8.08
CA GLY A 9 18.16 -38.32 -8.64
C GLY A 9 18.26 -37.05 -7.79
N THR A 10 17.25 -36.74 -6.96
CA THR A 10 17.13 -35.41 -6.33
C THR A 10 17.52 -35.36 -4.85
N LEU A 11 17.81 -36.52 -4.23
CA LEU A 11 18.14 -36.62 -2.80
C LEU A 11 19.66 -36.60 -2.52
N LEU A 12 20.49 -36.74 -3.56
CA LEU A 12 21.96 -36.74 -3.44
C LEU A 12 22.59 -35.34 -3.55
N LEU A 13 21.83 -34.34 -4.00
CA LEU A 13 22.26 -32.93 -4.04
C LEU A 13 21.92 -32.14 -2.77
N LEU A 14 21.02 -32.67 -1.93
CA LEU A 14 20.56 -32.03 -0.68
C LEU A 14 21.34 -32.46 0.57
N ILE A 15 22.23 -33.46 0.47
CA ILE A 15 23.01 -33.98 1.61
C ILE A 15 24.50 -33.57 1.55
N LEU A 16 24.94 -32.96 0.44
CA LEU A 16 26.33 -32.49 0.27
C LEU A 16 26.55 -31.00 0.61
N MET A 17 25.52 -30.28 1.05
CA MET A 17 25.61 -28.87 1.47
C MET A 17 25.61 -28.66 3.00
N PHE A 18 25.65 -29.72 3.81
CA PHE A 18 25.50 -29.62 5.27
C PHE A 18 26.68 -30.15 6.11
N THR A 19 27.86 -30.39 5.52
CA THR A 19 29.00 -30.94 6.26
C THR A 19 30.34 -30.34 5.85
N ILE A 20 30.57 -29.06 6.15
CA ILE A 20 31.92 -28.54 6.50
C ILE A 20 31.74 -27.42 7.52
N ILE A 21 31.55 -27.77 8.79
CA ILE A 21 31.97 -26.93 9.92
C ILE A 21 32.76 -27.84 10.85
N PRO A 22 34.08 -27.68 10.96
CA PRO A 22 34.76 -27.93 12.21
C PRO A 22 34.85 -26.60 12.96
N GLY A 23 34.36 -26.62 14.20
CA GLY A 23 34.32 -25.46 15.06
C GLY A 23 35.71 -24.90 15.38
N ALA A 24 35.71 -23.59 15.64
CA ALA A 24 36.72 -22.97 16.48
C ALA A 24 36.05 -22.64 17.82
N VAL A 25 36.47 -23.42 18.80
CA VAL A 25 36.20 -23.26 20.23
C VAL A 25 36.66 -21.87 20.66
N PHE A 26 35.79 -21.14 21.37
CA PHE A 26 36.17 -20.00 22.20
C PHE A 26 37.29 -20.45 23.15
N ASN A 27 38.51 -20.00 22.90
CA ASN A 27 39.58 -20.06 23.87
C ASN A 27 40.00 -18.62 24.16
N ALA A 28 39.52 -18.10 25.28
CA ALA A 28 40.02 -16.88 25.88
C ALA A 28 41.42 -17.18 26.40
N ALA A 29 42.44 -16.99 25.56
CA ALA A 29 43.81 -16.84 25.99
C ALA A 29 44.10 -15.34 26.04
N ALA A 30 44.35 -14.84 27.24
CA ALA A 30 44.96 -13.54 27.45
C ALA A 30 46.36 -13.57 26.83
N GLU A 31 46.54 -12.91 25.69
CA GLU A 31 47.85 -12.49 25.22
C GLU A 31 47.97 -10.99 25.48
N GLU A 32 48.71 -10.65 26.53
CA GLU A 32 49.34 -9.35 26.74
C GLU A 32 50.34 -9.11 25.61
N GLY A 33 49.84 -8.64 24.46
CA GLY A 33 50.64 -8.12 23.36
C GLY A 33 50.90 -6.63 23.59
N ALA A 34 52.05 -6.33 24.20
CA ALA A 34 52.75 -5.04 24.28
C ALA A 34 51.97 -3.80 23.75
N LEU A 35 51.44 -3.01 24.69
CA LEU A 35 51.13 -1.59 24.50
C LEU A 35 52.34 -0.89 23.88
N THR A 36 52.25 -0.53 22.60
CA THR A 36 53.01 0.59 22.06
C THR A 36 52.43 1.86 22.69
N THR A 37 53.07 2.30 23.77
CA THR A 37 52.85 3.58 24.42
C THR A 37 53.09 4.72 23.43
N GLY A 38 52.04 5.13 22.73
CA GLY A 38 51.95 6.41 22.05
C GLY A 38 50.71 7.12 22.59
N LEU A 39 50.89 8.18 23.38
CA LEU A 39 49.78 9.04 23.81
C LEU A 39 49.08 9.58 22.55
N THR A 40 47.81 9.25 22.35
CA THR A 40 47.00 9.69 21.20
C THR A 40 46.02 10.79 21.59
N ASP A 41 45.89 11.80 20.73
CA ASP A 41 44.76 12.73 20.76
C ASP A 41 43.55 12.05 20.10
N THR A 42 42.32 12.44 20.46
CA THR A 42 41.09 11.87 19.87
C THR A 42 40.33 12.97 19.16
N MET A 43 39.93 12.72 17.91
CA MET A 43 39.08 13.62 17.15
C MET A 43 37.70 13.00 16.94
N ILE A 44 36.67 13.69 17.41
CA ILE A 44 35.27 13.29 17.26
C ILE A 44 34.69 14.09 16.10
N VAL A 45 34.26 13.39 15.05
CA VAL A 45 33.61 14.00 13.88
C VAL A 45 32.15 13.59 13.87
N SER A 46 31.26 14.58 13.90
CA SER A 46 29.81 14.34 13.84
C SER A 46 29.17 15.13 12.72
N GLY A 47 28.01 14.66 12.24
CA GLY A 47 27.37 15.29 11.10
C GLY A 47 26.04 14.69 10.73
N THR A 48 25.37 15.32 9.77
CA THR A 48 24.18 14.77 9.12
C THR A 48 24.38 14.74 7.61
N ILE A 49 24.03 13.63 6.97
CA ILE A 49 24.07 13.46 5.52
C ILE A 49 22.64 13.45 4.99
N THR A 50 22.36 14.31 4.01
CA THR A 50 21.04 14.42 3.39
C THR A 50 21.13 14.20 1.88
N ASN A 51 20.00 13.93 1.23
CA ASN A 51 19.93 13.97 -0.22
C ASN A 51 19.82 15.44 -0.71
N ALA A 52 19.82 15.64 -2.04
CA ALA A 52 19.62 16.95 -2.66
C ALA A 52 18.30 17.66 -2.27
N GLN A 53 17.38 16.92 -1.64
CA GLN A 53 16.05 17.36 -1.24
C GLN A 53 15.95 17.55 0.29
N GLY A 54 17.06 17.47 1.02
CA GLY A 54 17.12 17.66 2.47
C GLY A 54 16.63 16.47 3.31
N LYS A 55 16.27 15.33 2.70
CA LYS A 55 15.89 14.10 3.43
C LYS A 55 17.15 13.39 3.94
N PRO A 56 17.20 12.93 5.19
CA PRO A 56 18.35 12.18 5.71
C PRO A 56 18.61 10.90 4.91
N ILE A 57 19.90 10.60 4.66
CA ILE A 57 20.33 9.36 4.02
C ILE A 57 20.90 8.44 5.09
N LYS A 58 20.28 7.28 5.27
CA LYS A 58 20.75 6.20 6.14
C LYS A 58 21.79 5.32 5.45
N GLU A 59 22.60 4.60 6.23
CA GLU A 59 23.56 3.60 5.75
C GLU A 59 24.56 4.13 4.71
N VAL A 60 24.95 5.40 4.81
CA VAL A 60 26.12 5.93 4.11
C VAL A 60 27.36 5.47 4.86
N ILE A 61 28.23 4.74 4.19
CA ILE A 61 29.52 4.29 4.72
C ILE A 61 30.49 5.46 4.64
N LEU A 62 31.20 5.73 5.74
CA LEU A 62 32.10 6.86 5.85
C LEU A 62 33.55 6.39 5.98
N HIS A 63 34.36 6.81 5.02
CA HIS A 63 35.81 6.62 5.04
C HIS A 63 36.48 7.94 5.41
N PHE A 64 37.44 7.87 6.33
CA PHE A 64 38.21 9.01 6.76
C PHE A 64 39.65 8.85 6.33
N THR A 65 40.24 9.87 5.73
CA THR A 65 41.66 9.88 5.37
C THR A 65 42.39 11.01 6.09
N ILE A 66 43.55 10.70 6.66
CA ILE A 66 44.43 11.61 7.39
C ILE A 66 45.69 11.80 6.53
N ASN A 67 45.91 13.00 6.00
CA ASN A 67 47.03 13.31 5.10
C ASN A 67 47.16 12.33 3.91
N GLY A 68 46.03 11.89 3.36
CA GLY A 68 45.97 10.97 2.22
C GLY A 68 46.15 9.48 2.55
N LYS A 69 46.23 9.10 3.84
CA LYS A 69 46.17 7.69 4.28
C LYS A 69 44.85 7.41 4.99
N GLU A 70 44.27 6.24 4.77
CA GLU A 70 43.05 5.81 5.45
C GLU A 70 43.27 5.73 6.97
N ALA A 71 42.32 6.26 7.73
CA ALA A 71 42.36 6.26 9.19
C ALA A 71 42.00 4.86 9.72
N GLU A 72 42.78 4.36 10.68
CA GLU A 72 42.45 3.13 11.39
C GLU A 72 41.32 3.41 12.39
N LEU A 73 40.11 2.95 12.04
CA LEU A 73 38.91 3.04 12.87
C LEU A 73 38.67 1.70 13.56
N ALA A 74 38.12 1.74 14.78
CA ALA A 74 37.79 0.52 15.52
C ALA A 74 36.62 -0.25 14.89
N GLU A 75 35.67 0.46 14.29
CA GLU A 75 34.49 -0.08 13.61
C GLU A 75 34.18 0.73 12.35
N GLU A 76 33.47 0.11 11.41
CA GLU A 76 32.97 0.79 10.22
C GLU A 76 31.89 1.80 10.60
N ILE A 77 32.09 3.07 10.20
CA ILE A 77 31.15 4.13 10.54
C ILE A 77 30.11 4.27 9.44
N SER A 78 28.83 4.17 9.83
CA SER A 78 27.71 4.42 8.93
C SER A 78 26.66 5.35 9.54
N THR A 79 25.93 6.07 8.68
CA THR A 79 24.86 6.95 9.15
C THR A 79 23.65 6.16 9.68
N SER A 80 23.10 6.63 10.79
CA SER A 80 21.82 6.17 11.35
C SER A 80 20.61 6.44 10.44
N LYS A 81 19.42 5.93 10.81
CA LYS A 81 18.15 6.22 10.10
C LYS A 81 17.83 7.72 9.96
N ALA A 82 18.34 8.55 10.88
CA ALA A 82 18.20 10.01 10.84
C ALA A 82 19.29 10.72 10.01
N GLY A 83 20.11 9.96 9.28
CA GLY A 83 21.23 10.46 8.49
C GLY A 83 22.39 10.99 9.32
N ARG A 84 22.35 10.80 10.64
CA ARG A 84 23.40 11.26 11.57
C ARG A 84 24.52 10.25 11.68
N TYR A 85 25.75 10.72 11.77
CA TYR A 85 26.92 9.91 12.06
C TYR A 85 27.78 10.56 13.15
N GLU A 86 28.56 9.72 13.82
CA GLU A 86 29.56 10.11 14.79
C GLU A 86 30.74 9.13 14.64
N ALA A 87 31.94 9.66 14.49
CA ALA A 87 33.17 8.89 14.32
C ALA A 87 34.21 9.36 15.33
N GLU A 88 34.81 8.42 16.06
CA GLU A 88 35.96 8.68 16.92
C GLU A 88 37.24 8.25 16.20
N ILE A 89 38.12 9.20 15.92
CA ILE A 89 39.33 8.99 15.14
C ILE A 89 40.54 9.20 16.06
N PRO A 90 41.36 8.16 16.29
CA PRO A 90 42.62 8.32 17.02
C PRO A 90 43.64 9.07 16.16
N VAL A 91 44.26 10.10 16.72
CA VAL A 91 45.27 10.92 16.04
C VAL A 91 46.55 10.96 16.89
N GLN A 92 47.71 10.92 16.25
CA GLN A 92 48.98 11.06 16.96
C GLN A 92 49.10 12.48 17.56
N ARG A 93 49.57 12.54 18.81
CA ARG A 93 49.59 13.78 19.60
C ARG A 93 50.44 14.87 18.96
N GLY A 94 49.87 16.08 18.83
CA GLY A 94 50.55 17.27 18.28
C GLY A 94 50.52 17.41 16.75
N LEU A 95 49.82 16.54 16.01
CA LEU A 95 49.63 16.70 14.56
C LEU A 95 48.60 17.78 14.19
N LEU A 96 47.65 18.07 15.07
CA LEU A 96 46.65 19.14 14.89
C LEU A 96 47.25 20.47 15.42
N PRO A 97 47.16 21.60 14.67
CA PRO A 97 46.13 21.95 13.70
C PRO A 97 46.53 21.86 12.20
N GLY A 98 47.63 21.18 11.85
CA GLY A 98 48.17 21.16 10.47
C GLY A 98 47.70 20.01 9.56
N VAL A 99 46.90 19.08 10.07
CA VAL A 99 46.45 17.88 9.35
C VAL A 99 45.25 18.16 8.46
N ARG A 100 45.28 17.66 7.23
CA ARG A 100 44.10 17.54 6.39
C ARG A 100 43.41 16.22 6.69
N VAL A 101 42.24 16.32 7.33
CA VAL A 101 41.32 15.20 7.43
C VAL A 101 40.27 15.38 6.37
N GLU A 102 40.14 14.36 5.53
CA GLU A 102 39.21 14.31 4.43
C GLU A 102 38.18 13.22 4.69
N LEU A 103 36.94 13.52 4.37
CA LEU A 103 35.80 12.63 4.53
C LEU A 103 35.30 12.19 3.15
N THR A 104 35.09 10.89 2.99
CA THR A 104 34.44 10.29 1.83
C THR A 104 33.18 9.56 2.28
N GLY A 105 32.04 9.90 1.69
CA GLY A 105 30.77 9.22 1.91
C GLY A 105 30.41 8.36 0.70
N GLU A 106 30.21 7.07 0.93
CA GLU A 106 29.81 6.09 -0.08
C GLU A 106 28.46 5.45 0.27
N LYS A 107 27.56 5.41 -0.73
CA LYS A 107 26.33 4.62 -0.64
C LYS A 107 25.90 4.18 -2.05
N PRO A 108 25.50 2.90 -2.24
CA PRO A 108 24.89 2.48 -3.50
C PRO A 108 23.74 3.39 -3.94
N CYS A 109 23.64 3.63 -5.24
CA CYS A 109 22.64 4.54 -5.84
C CYS A 109 22.79 6.04 -5.48
N TYR A 110 23.89 6.43 -4.84
CA TYR A 110 24.30 7.82 -4.66
C TYR A 110 25.67 8.08 -5.30
N LYS A 111 25.90 9.32 -5.74
CA LYS A 111 27.20 9.76 -6.20
C LYS A 111 28.13 9.88 -4.98
N THR A 112 29.23 9.12 -4.97
CA THR A 112 30.26 9.21 -3.95
C THR A 112 30.75 10.65 -3.85
N VAL A 113 30.79 11.17 -2.63
CA VAL A 113 31.36 12.50 -2.34
C VAL A 113 32.70 12.26 -1.68
N GLU A 114 33.77 12.63 -2.38
CA GLU A 114 35.15 12.37 -1.96
C GLU A 114 35.83 13.63 -1.45
N ASN A 115 36.85 13.43 -0.60
CA ASN A 115 37.83 14.42 -0.21
C ASN A 115 37.23 15.70 0.38
N ILE A 116 36.21 15.56 1.23
CA ILE A 116 35.58 16.71 1.88
C ILE A 116 36.49 17.18 3.03
N PRO A 117 37.09 18.37 2.96
CA PRO A 117 37.98 18.84 4.02
C PRO A 117 37.16 19.20 5.27
N LEU A 118 37.54 18.65 6.43
CA LEU A 118 36.95 19.05 7.71
C LEU A 118 37.40 20.47 8.05
N SER A 119 36.46 21.42 8.02
CA SER A 119 36.67 22.80 8.48
C SER A 119 36.12 22.97 9.90
N ASN A 120 36.74 23.84 10.70
CA ASN A 120 36.37 24.17 12.08
C ASN A 120 36.60 23.04 13.12
N ILE A 121 37.86 22.62 13.26
CA ILE A 121 38.26 21.74 14.37
C ILE A 121 38.34 22.59 15.65
N VAL A 122 37.45 22.35 16.60
CA VAL A 122 37.38 23.07 17.89
C VAL A 122 38.08 22.24 18.97
N HIS A 123 39.01 22.85 19.70
CA HIS A 123 39.68 22.24 20.85
C HIS A 123 38.77 22.29 22.08
N GLU A 124 38.39 21.13 22.62
CA GLU A 124 37.37 21.08 23.69
C GLU A 124 37.97 20.87 25.08
N ARG A 125 38.74 19.79 25.33
CA ARG A 125 39.35 19.48 26.65
C ARG A 125 40.57 18.55 26.54
N THR A 126 41.41 18.59 27.56
CA THR A 126 42.47 17.60 27.82
C THR A 126 41.94 16.51 28.77
N ASN A 127 42.06 15.24 28.39
CA ASN A 127 41.69 14.07 29.21
C ASN A 127 42.58 13.97 30.46
N GLU A 128 42.12 13.23 31.47
CA GLU A 128 42.87 12.95 32.72
C GLU A 128 44.22 12.24 32.45
N ASP A 129 44.34 11.50 31.34
CA ASP A 129 45.58 10.87 30.86
C ASP A 129 46.49 11.80 30.02
N GLY A 130 46.10 13.06 29.84
CA GLY A 130 46.87 14.08 29.10
C GLY A 130 46.62 14.15 27.58
N GLY A 131 45.81 13.27 26.98
CA GLY A 131 45.40 13.36 25.56
C GLY A 131 44.40 14.48 25.29
N THR A 132 44.40 15.07 24.10
CA THR A 132 43.54 16.20 23.73
C THR A 132 42.34 15.74 22.90
N ARG A 133 41.14 16.26 23.19
CA ARG A 133 39.92 16.02 22.40
C ARG A 133 39.61 17.18 21.46
N PHE A 134 39.40 16.84 20.19
CA PHE A 134 39.02 17.76 19.13
C PHE A 134 37.64 17.40 18.59
N LEU A 135 36.78 18.40 18.40
CA LEU A 135 35.45 18.24 17.80
C LEU A 135 35.41 18.86 16.41
N ALA A 136 34.87 18.13 15.45
CA ALA A 136 34.52 18.64 14.13
C ALA A 136 33.06 18.31 13.82
N HIS A 137 32.33 19.30 13.29
CA HIS A 137 30.98 19.10 12.81
C HIS A 137 30.91 19.36 11.31
N HIS A 138 30.49 18.37 10.53
CA HIS A 138 30.39 18.52 9.08
C HIS A 138 29.13 17.83 8.54
N SER A 139 28.30 18.57 7.83
CA SER A 139 27.09 18.04 7.19
C SER A 139 27.15 18.31 5.70
N PHE A 140 26.83 17.33 4.87
CA PHE A 140 26.88 17.46 3.42
C PHE A 140 25.72 16.70 2.76
N SER A 141 25.48 17.00 1.49
CA SER A 141 24.43 16.35 0.72
C SER A 141 24.97 15.46 -0.40
N MET A 142 24.30 14.36 -0.67
CA MET A 142 24.62 13.43 -1.77
C MET A 142 23.50 13.44 -2.82
N SER A 143 23.88 13.44 -4.09
CA SER A 143 22.94 13.32 -5.22
C SER A 143 22.76 11.85 -5.61
N ARG A 144 21.54 11.44 -5.97
CA ARG A 144 21.28 10.11 -6.55
C ARG A 144 22.09 9.91 -7.84
N THR A 145 22.50 8.67 -8.10
CA THR A 145 23.08 8.27 -9.39
C THR A 145 22.35 7.05 -9.93
N THR A 146 22.17 6.98 -11.24
CA THR A 146 21.51 5.83 -11.88
C THR A 146 22.48 4.65 -11.94
N THR A 147 22.19 3.59 -11.19
CA THR A 147 22.97 2.35 -11.13
C THR A 147 22.29 1.22 -11.92
N PRO A 148 22.95 0.07 -12.14
CA PRO A 148 22.27 -1.15 -12.60
C PRO A 148 21.07 -1.52 -11.71
N ALA A 149 21.18 -1.39 -10.38
CA ALA A 149 20.08 -1.63 -9.46
C ALA A 149 18.83 -0.81 -9.79
N PHE A 150 18.99 0.48 -10.14
CA PHE A 150 17.89 1.35 -10.58
C PHE A 150 17.13 0.78 -11.79
N TRP A 151 17.86 0.41 -12.85
CA TRP A 151 17.22 -0.13 -14.06
C TRP A 151 16.56 -1.47 -13.79
N ILE A 152 17.21 -2.34 -13.02
CA ILE A 152 16.67 -3.65 -12.66
C ILE A 152 15.38 -3.50 -11.84
N ALA A 153 15.38 -2.68 -10.79
CA ALA A 153 14.20 -2.45 -9.96
C ALA A 153 13.05 -1.84 -10.77
N THR A 154 13.34 -0.87 -11.64
CA THR A 154 12.36 -0.26 -12.54
C THR A 154 11.77 -1.28 -13.51
N LEU A 155 12.60 -2.10 -14.14
CA LEU A 155 12.15 -3.15 -15.05
C LEU A 155 11.31 -4.22 -14.33
N ILE A 156 11.68 -4.60 -13.11
CA ILE A 156 10.89 -5.54 -12.30
C ILE A 156 9.53 -4.92 -11.97
N LEU A 157 9.47 -3.67 -11.51
CA LEU A 157 8.21 -2.98 -11.21
C LEU A 157 7.29 -2.92 -12.45
N ILE A 158 7.83 -2.48 -13.59
CA ILE A 158 7.07 -2.41 -14.86
C ILE A 158 6.61 -3.80 -15.29
N ALA A 159 7.45 -4.82 -15.17
CA ALA A 159 7.09 -6.19 -15.51
C ALA A 159 5.97 -6.73 -14.62
N VAL A 160 6.04 -6.51 -13.29
CA VAL A 160 4.98 -6.89 -12.35
C VAL A 160 3.67 -6.20 -12.73
N TYR A 161 3.70 -4.91 -13.07
CA TYR A 161 2.49 -4.18 -13.49
C TYR A 161 1.94 -4.66 -14.82
N ALA A 162 2.78 -4.92 -15.81
CA ALA A 162 2.34 -5.49 -17.08
C ALA A 162 1.69 -6.87 -16.87
N LEU A 163 2.29 -7.73 -16.05
CA LEU A 163 1.74 -9.05 -15.72
C LEU A 163 0.36 -8.95 -15.05
N ILE A 164 0.17 -7.97 -14.16
CA ILE A 164 -1.11 -7.72 -13.49
C ILE A 164 -2.13 -7.12 -14.45
N ALA A 165 -1.79 -6.04 -15.16
CA ALA A 165 -2.69 -5.29 -16.03
C ALA A 165 -3.16 -6.11 -17.23
N PHE A 166 -2.30 -6.95 -17.80
CA PHE A 166 -2.68 -7.87 -18.88
C PHE A 166 -3.22 -9.21 -18.39
N GLU A 167 -3.42 -9.38 -17.07
CA GLU A 167 -3.90 -10.60 -16.43
C GLU A 167 -3.17 -11.89 -16.90
N LEU A 168 -1.88 -11.77 -17.23
CA LEU A 168 -1.09 -12.89 -17.74
C LEU A 168 -0.84 -13.97 -16.68
N MET A 169 -0.95 -13.59 -15.41
CA MET A 169 -0.89 -14.49 -14.25
C MET A 169 -1.62 -13.89 -13.06
N HIS A 170 -1.84 -14.70 -12.01
CA HIS A 170 -2.45 -14.23 -10.77
C HIS A 170 -1.62 -13.10 -10.13
N ARG A 171 -2.27 -11.99 -9.75
CA ARG A 171 -1.59 -10.79 -9.21
C ARG A 171 -0.63 -11.06 -8.05
N THR A 172 -1.01 -11.96 -7.13
CA THR A 172 -0.17 -12.39 -6.01
C THR A 172 1.12 -13.05 -6.47
N LEU A 173 1.06 -13.88 -7.51
CA LEU A 173 2.24 -14.55 -8.05
C LEU A 173 3.18 -13.54 -8.73
N ALA A 174 2.63 -12.58 -9.48
CA ALA A 174 3.41 -11.51 -10.09
C ALA A 174 4.18 -10.70 -9.03
N ALA A 175 3.50 -10.25 -7.98
CA ALA A 175 4.13 -9.51 -6.88
C ALA A 175 5.18 -10.37 -6.13
N LEU A 176 4.86 -11.63 -5.83
CA LEU A 176 5.78 -12.57 -5.19
C LEU A 176 7.06 -12.78 -6.02
N MET A 177 6.92 -12.95 -7.34
CA MET A 177 8.06 -13.06 -8.25
C MET A 177 8.90 -11.79 -8.24
N GLY A 178 8.27 -10.60 -8.29
CA GLY A 178 8.98 -9.33 -8.23
C GLY A 178 9.80 -9.17 -6.94
N ALA A 179 9.18 -9.42 -5.79
CA ALA A 179 9.84 -9.33 -4.48
C ALA A 179 10.97 -10.36 -4.36
N ALA A 180 10.74 -11.60 -4.79
CA ALA A 180 11.74 -12.66 -4.79
C ALA A 180 12.94 -12.31 -5.68
N LEU A 181 12.71 -11.73 -6.87
CA LEU A 181 13.78 -11.30 -7.78
C LEU A 181 14.60 -10.16 -7.18
N ILE A 182 13.97 -9.13 -6.60
CA ILE A 182 14.65 -8.02 -5.93
C ILE A 182 15.58 -8.53 -4.83
N LEU A 183 15.07 -9.39 -3.94
CA LEU A 183 15.85 -9.94 -2.84
C LEU A 183 16.95 -10.87 -3.33
N THR A 184 16.66 -11.73 -4.32
CA THR A 184 17.65 -12.64 -4.90
C THR A 184 18.80 -11.85 -5.53
N ILE A 185 18.51 -10.83 -6.33
CA ILE A 185 19.53 -10.00 -6.98
C ILE A 185 20.37 -9.26 -5.93
N THR A 186 19.73 -8.70 -4.90
CA THR A 186 20.43 -8.00 -3.81
C THR A 186 21.42 -8.93 -3.09
N TYR A 187 21.01 -10.14 -2.71
CA TYR A 187 21.88 -11.07 -1.95
C TYR A 187 22.78 -11.97 -2.81
N THR A 188 22.67 -11.90 -4.14
CA THR A 188 23.58 -12.59 -5.06
C THR A 188 24.49 -11.60 -5.77
N ALA A 189 24.00 -10.90 -6.79
CA ALA A 189 24.77 -9.93 -7.56
C ALA A 189 25.20 -8.72 -6.69
N GLY A 190 24.33 -8.24 -5.80
CA GLY A 190 24.64 -7.14 -4.86
C GLY A 190 25.78 -7.46 -3.91
N THR A 191 25.91 -8.74 -3.50
CA THR A 191 27.03 -9.21 -2.67
C THR A 191 28.38 -9.12 -3.39
N PHE A 192 28.42 -9.34 -4.70
CA PHE A 192 29.65 -9.24 -5.49
C PHE A 192 29.91 -7.81 -5.98
N ASN A 193 28.86 -7.03 -6.23
CA ASN A 193 28.96 -5.65 -6.69
C ASN A 193 27.84 -4.82 -6.06
N PRO A 194 28.17 -3.91 -5.12
CA PRO A 194 27.19 -3.08 -4.41
C PRO A 194 26.25 -2.26 -5.32
N ASN A 195 26.63 -2.00 -6.57
CA ASN A 195 25.79 -1.30 -7.54
C ASN A 195 24.55 -2.11 -8.00
N TYR A 196 24.46 -3.39 -7.64
CA TYR A 196 23.30 -4.27 -7.87
C TYR A 196 22.43 -4.45 -6.61
N THR A 197 22.82 -3.87 -5.48
CA THR A 197 22.02 -3.87 -4.25
C THR A 197 20.78 -2.99 -4.43
N ILE A 198 19.60 -3.60 -4.37
CA ILE A 198 18.31 -2.91 -4.56
C ILE A 198 17.66 -2.62 -3.20
N LEU A 199 17.39 -3.68 -2.42
CA LEU A 199 16.68 -3.59 -1.15
C LEU A 199 17.11 -4.73 -0.23
N THR A 200 17.56 -4.40 0.98
CA THR A 200 17.96 -5.38 1.99
C THR A 200 16.73 -6.12 2.54
N PHE A 201 16.93 -7.29 3.15
CA PHE A 201 15.85 -8.05 3.78
C PHE A 201 15.20 -7.28 4.94
N GLU A 202 16.00 -6.60 5.76
CA GLU A 202 15.48 -5.78 6.86
C GLU A 202 14.61 -4.63 6.34
N ASP A 203 15.07 -3.93 5.29
CA ASP A 203 14.27 -2.87 4.66
C ASP A 203 13.03 -3.40 3.96
N ALA A 204 13.11 -4.59 3.35
CA ALA A 204 11.95 -5.26 2.79
C ALA A 204 10.91 -5.57 3.87
N MET A 205 11.33 -6.02 5.06
CA MET A 205 10.40 -6.27 6.18
C MET A 205 9.83 -4.96 6.75
N HIS A 206 10.63 -3.90 6.81
CA HIS A 206 10.16 -2.58 7.24
C HIS A 206 9.25 -1.90 6.22
N ALA A 207 9.39 -2.21 4.93
CA ALA A 207 8.52 -1.70 3.88
C ALA A 207 7.09 -2.26 3.95
N ILE A 208 6.91 -3.45 4.55
CA ILE A 208 5.59 -4.05 4.72
C ILE A 208 4.80 -3.25 5.77
N ASP A 209 3.72 -2.61 5.32
CA ASP A 209 2.81 -1.92 6.23
C ASP A 209 1.91 -2.92 6.97
N MET A 210 2.32 -3.28 8.19
CA MET A 210 1.57 -4.21 9.03
C MET A 210 0.22 -3.65 9.48
N ASN A 211 0.03 -2.33 9.53
CA ASN A 211 -1.28 -1.75 9.84
C ASN A 211 -2.28 -2.08 8.74
N VAL A 212 -1.88 -1.94 7.48
CA VAL A 212 -2.71 -2.33 6.32
C VAL A 212 -3.06 -3.82 6.39
N ILE A 213 -2.07 -4.69 6.62
CA ILE A 213 -2.26 -6.15 6.65
C ILE A 213 -3.22 -6.57 7.78
N PHE A 214 -2.98 -6.10 9.01
CA PHE A 214 -3.83 -6.47 10.15
C PHE A 214 -5.21 -5.84 10.08
N LEU A 215 -5.35 -4.62 9.54
CA LEU A 215 -6.64 -3.98 9.33
C LEU A 215 -7.49 -4.78 8.34
N LEU A 216 -6.94 -5.14 7.17
CA LEU A 216 -7.62 -5.97 6.17
C LEU A 216 -8.02 -7.33 6.75
N MET A 217 -7.08 -8.00 7.42
CA MET A 217 -7.34 -9.30 8.06
C MET A 217 -8.50 -9.22 9.06
N ALA A 218 -8.47 -8.23 9.95
CA ALA A 218 -9.51 -8.06 10.96
C ALA A 218 -10.87 -7.72 10.36
N MET A 219 -10.91 -6.89 9.32
CA MET A 219 -12.14 -6.58 8.60
C MET A 219 -12.70 -7.83 7.91
N MET A 220 -11.87 -8.60 7.19
CA MET A 220 -12.28 -9.86 6.56
C MET A 220 -12.90 -10.84 7.57
N ILE A 221 -12.34 -10.93 8.78
CA ILE A 221 -12.91 -11.75 9.87
C ILE A 221 -14.30 -11.23 10.27
N ILE A 222 -14.45 -9.92 10.51
CA ILE A 222 -15.74 -9.33 10.89
C ILE A 222 -16.79 -9.59 9.81
N VAL A 223 -16.43 -9.41 8.54
CA VAL A 223 -17.35 -9.65 7.42
C VAL A 223 -17.68 -11.14 7.29
N GLY A 224 -16.70 -12.02 7.42
CA GLY A 224 -16.90 -13.47 7.37
C GLY A 224 -17.90 -13.96 8.41
N VAL A 225 -17.83 -13.42 9.64
CA VAL A 225 -18.82 -13.71 10.68
C VAL A 225 -20.21 -13.17 10.30
N LEU A 226 -20.31 -11.94 9.80
CA LEU A 226 -21.59 -11.35 9.38
C LEU A 226 -22.22 -12.11 8.21
N LYS A 227 -21.42 -12.58 7.25
CA LYS A 227 -21.86 -13.36 6.09
C LYS A 227 -22.59 -14.64 6.49
N LYS A 228 -22.14 -15.31 7.56
CA LYS A 228 -22.81 -16.50 8.10
C LYS A 228 -24.23 -16.26 8.62
N THR A 229 -24.61 -15.00 8.88
CA THR A 229 -25.93 -14.64 9.41
C THR A 229 -27.01 -14.52 8.33
N GLY A 230 -26.62 -14.51 7.05
CA GLY A 230 -27.53 -14.26 5.93
C GLY A 230 -27.95 -12.80 5.78
N VAL A 231 -27.29 -11.86 6.46
CA VAL A 231 -27.66 -10.43 6.45
C VAL A 231 -27.62 -9.82 5.05
N PHE A 232 -26.65 -10.21 4.22
CA PHE A 232 -26.48 -9.65 2.88
C PHE A 232 -27.59 -10.10 1.94
N GLN A 233 -27.90 -11.40 1.96
CA GLN A 233 -29.02 -11.97 1.23
C GLN A 233 -30.35 -11.35 1.68
N TRP A 234 -30.54 -11.21 2.99
CA TRP A 234 -31.72 -10.56 3.56
C TRP A 234 -31.84 -9.10 3.13
N THR A 235 -30.72 -8.37 3.07
CA THR A 235 -30.69 -6.97 2.64
C THR A 235 -31.08 -6.84 1.18
N ALA A 236 -30.58 -7.71 0.30
CA ALA A 236 -30.97 -7.73 -1.10
C ALA A 236 -32.46 -8.11 -1.30
N PHE A 237 -32.99 -9.08 -0.53
CA PHE A 237 -34.44 -9.34 -0.48
C PHE A 237 -35.22 -8.09 -0.04
N LYS A 238 -34.76 -7.38 0.98
CA LYS A 238 -35.39 -6.14 1.45
C LYS A 238 -35.37 -5.05 0.39
N SER A 239 -34.29 -4.93 -0.38
CA SER A 239 -34.21 -4.03 -1.53
C SER A 239 -35.30 -4.34 -2.56
N TYR A 240 -35.52 -5.62 -2.89
CA TYR A 240 -36.60 -6.04 -3.78
C TYR A 240 -37.99 -5.74 -3.22
N GLN A 241 -38.21 -6.03 -1.94
CA GLN A 241 -39.47 -5.73 -1.26
C GLN A 241 -39.78 -4.22 -1.25
N LEU A 242 -38.78 -3.38 -1.02
CA LEU A 242 -38.92 -1.93 -1.00
C LEU A 242 -39.18 -1.35 -2.40
N ALA A 243 -38.62 -1.97 -3.45
CA ALA A 243 -38.85 -1.57 -4.83
C ALA A 243 -40.30 -1.80 -5.31
N ARG A 244 -41.07 -2.68 -4.65
CA ARG A 244 -42.49 -2.95 -4.93
C ARG A 244 -42.81 -3.18 -6.41
N GLY A 245 -41.92 -3.87 -7.13
CA GLY A 245 -42.05 -4.17 -8.55
C GLY A 245 -41.59 -3.06 -9.50
N ASN A 246 -41.14 -1.90 -9.02
CA ASN A 246 -40.52 -0.88 -9.85
C ASN A 246 -39.02 -1.17 -10.04
N VAL A 247 -38.64 -1.50 -11.26
CA VAL A 247 -37.28 -1.91 -11.65
C VAL A 247 -36.27 -0.75 -11.53
N PHE A 248 -36.70 0.49 -11.80
CA PHE A 248 -35.86 1.67 -11.61
C PHE A 248 -35.58 1.93 -10.13
N ALA A 249 -36.61 1.78 -9.29
CA ALA A 249 -36.45 1.87 -7.84
C ALA A 249 -35.53 0.76 -7.33
N LEU A 250 -35.69 -0.47 -7.83
CA LEU A 250 -34.82 -1.59 -7.50
C LEU A 250 -33.35 -1.30 -7.84
N ALA A 251 -33.07 -0.88 -9.08
CA ALA A 251 -31.71 -0.54 -9.50
C ALA A 251 -31.11 0.55 -8.60
N SER A 252 -31.90 1.58 -8.28
CA SER A 252 -31.48 2.68 -7.41
C SER A 252 -31.17 2.19 -5.98
N ILE A 253 -32.05 1.38 -5.40
CA ILE A 253 -31.89 0.85 -4.04
C ILE A 253 -30.67 -0.07 -3.98
N LEU A 254 -30.51 -0.95 -4.96
CA LEU A 254 -29.35 -1.85 -5.03
C LEU A 254 -28.05 -1.06 -5.08
N MET A 255 -27.91 -0.07 -5.99
CA MET A 255 -26.73 0.79 -6.04
C MET A 255 -26.45 1.53 -4.72
N VAL A 256 -27.48 2.11 -4.09
CA VAL A 256 -27.31 2.84 -2.82
C VAL A 256 -26.91 1.88 -1.70
N VAL A 257 -27.54 0.72 -1.61
CA VAL A 257 -27.20 -0.31 -0.62
C VAL A 257 -25.77 -0.78 -0.84
N THR A 258 -25.36 -1.09 -2.07
CA THR A 258 -24.00 -1.51 -2.41
C THR A 258 -22.99 -0.43 -2.04
N GLY A 259 -23.22 0.83 -2.41
CA GLY A 259 -22.31 1.94 -2.07
C GLY A 259 -22.19 2.17 -0.56
N VAL A 260 -23.32 2.19 0.16
CA VAL A 260 -23.30 2.36 1.63
C VAL A 260 -22.63 1.17 2.31
N THR A 261 -22.91 -0.05 1.85
CA THR A 261 -22.30 -1.28 2.38
C THR A 261 -20.78 -1.25 2.17
N SER A 262 -20.35 -0.89 0.95
CA SER A 262 -18.92 -0.76 0.61
C SER A 262 -18.22 0.39 1.33
N ALA A 263 -18.94 1.36 1.91
CA ALA A 263 -18.33 2.38 2.75
C ALA A 263 -17.86 1.81 4.12
N PHE A 264 -18.32 0.63 4.53
CA PHE A 264 -17.94 0.00 5.80
C PHE A 264 -17.27 -1.36 5.63
N LEU A 265 -17.30 -1.90 4.42
CA LEU A 265 -16.85 -3.23 4.05
C LEU A 265 -16.00 -3.09 2.79
N ASP A 266 -15.05 -4.00 2.55
CA ASP A 266 -14.28 -3.92 1.32
C ASP A 266 -15.20 -4.13 0.09
N ASN A 267 -14.85 -3.46 -1.00
CA ASN A 267 -15.58 -3.48 -2.27
C ASN A 267 -15.73 -4.88 -2.87
N VAL A 268 -14.68 -5.72 -2.79
CA VAL A 268 -14.69 -7.10 -3.31
C VAL A 268 -15.70 -7.94 -2.56
N THR A 269 -15.64 -7.96 -1.24
CA THR A 269 -16.55 -8.73 -0.40
C THR A 269 -17.98 -8.23 -0.57
N THR A 270 -18.20 -6.91 -0.62
CA THR A 270 -19.51 -6.33 -0.90
C THR A 270 -20.10 -6.87 -2.20
N MET A 271 -19.30 -6.91 -3.28
CA MET A 271 -19.75 -7.44 -4.56
C MET A 271 -19.97 -8.96 -4.53
N LEU A 272 -19.05 -9.76 -3.95
CA LEU A 272 -19.22 -11.22 -3.82
C LEU A 272 -20.54 -11.61 -3.15
N LEU A 273 -21.04 -10.76 -2.26
CA LEU A 273 -22.26 -10.98 -1.51
C LEU A 273 -23.52 -10.52 -2.24
N ILE A 274 -23.44 -9.40 -2.97
CA ILE A 274 -24.59 -8.81 -3.66
C ILE A 274 -24.83 -9.47 -5.03
N ILE A 275 -23.76 -9.80 -5.77
CA ILE A 275 -23.85 -10.35 -7.14
C ILE A 275 -24.78 -11.57 -7.24
N PRO A 276 -24.68 -12.62 -6.39
CA PRO A 276 -25.54 -13.80 -6.53
C PRO A 276 -27.02 -13.45 -6.48
N VAL A 277 -27.40 -12.57 -5.56
CA VAL A 277 -28.79 -12.18 -5.35
C VAL A 277 -29.25 -11.27 -6.48
N THR A 278 -28.42 -10.33 -6.92
CA THR A 278 -28.73 -9.46 -8.06
C THR A 278 -28.91 -10.27 -9.35
N ILE A 279 -28.10 -11.30 -9.58
CA ILE A 279 -28.28 -12.22 -10.71
C ILE A 279 -29.64 -12.92 -10.63
N GLU A 280 -29.99 -13.49 -9.48
CA GLU A 280 -31.27 -14.20 -9.32
C GLU A 280 -32.47 -13.27 -9.55
N ILE A 281 -32.43 -12.06 -8.99
CA ILE A 281 -33.47 -11.05 -9.18
C ILE A 281 -33.56 -10.65 -10.66
N ALA A 282 -32.44 -10.41 -11.33
CA ALA A 282 -32.41 -10.02 -12.74
C ALA A 282 -32.96 -11.12 -13.66
N LEU A 283 -32.56 -12.37 -13.42
CA LEU A 283 -33.06 -13.54 -14.15
C LEU A 283 -34.57 -13.71 -13.95
N THR A 284 -35.07 -13.49 -12.74
CA THR A 284 -36.51 -13.55 -12.47
C THR A 284 -37.29 -12.46 -13.21
N LEU A 285 -36.73 -11.25 -13.27
CA LEU A 285 -37.29 -10.13 -14.04
C LEU A 285 -37.10 -10.29 -15.56
N LYS A 286 -36.40 -11.34 -16.00
CA LYS A 286 -35.98 -11.59 -17.39
C LYS A 286 -35.20 -10.43 -17.99
N ILE A 287 -34.37 -9.79 -17.17
CA ILE A 287 -33.44 -8.73 -17.56
C ILE A 287 -32.03 -9.33 -17.59
N ASN A 288 -31.18 -8.85 -18.49
CA ASN A 288 -29.77 -9.20 -18.45
C ASN A 288 -29.14 -8.72 -17.11
N PRO A 289 -28.59 -9.61 -16.25
CA PRO A 289 -28.00 -9.24 -14.95
C PRO A 289 -26.95 -8.13 -15.04
N VAL A 290 -26.22 -8.07 -16.14
CA VAL A 290 -25.20 -7.05 -16.41
C VAL A 290 -25.74 -5.62 -16.23
N ALA A 291 -27.03 -5.39 -16.50
CA ALA A 291 -27.67 -4.09 -16.34
C ALA A 291 -27.85 -3.65 -14.87
N PHE A 292 -27.68 -4.54 -13.90
CA PHE A 292 -27.62 -4.21 -12.48
C PHE A 292 -26.19 -4.32 -11.94
N LEU A 293 -25.45 -5.34 -12.37
CA LEU A 293 -24.12 -5.65 -11.86
C LEU A 293 -23.09 -4.56 -12.16
N LEU A 294 -23.10 -3.98 -13.37
CA LEU A 294 -22.18 -2.89 -13.74
C LEU A 294 -22.43 -1.63 -12.89
N PRO A 295 -23.68 -1.13 -12.77
CA PRO A 295 -23.98 -0.02 -11.86
C PRO A 295 -23.61 -0.30 -10.40
N GLU A 296 -23.83 -1.52 -9.91
CA GLU A 296 -23.45 -1.92 -8.54
C GLU A 296 -21.93 -1.89 -8.34
N ALA A 297 -21.15 -2.46 -9.26
CA ALA A 297 -19.68 -2.41 -9.20
C ALA A 297 -19.17 -0.96 -9.20
N PHE A 298 -19.80 -0.09 -10.00
CA PHE A 298 -19.46 1.34 -9.99
C PHE A 298 -19.80 1.98 -8.64
N ALA A 299 -20.99 1.70 -8.11
CA ALA A 299 -21.47 2.25 -6.85
C ALA A 299 -20.66 1.73 -5.65
N SER A 300 -20.18 0.48 -5.66
CA SER A 300 -19.32 -0.06 -4.60
C SER A 300 -18.00 0.72 -4.53
N ASN A 301 -17.33 0.95 -5.66
CA ASN A 301 -16.09 1.72 -5.68
C ASN A 301 -16.31 3.18 -5.23
N VAL A 302 -17.39 3.84 -5.68
CA VAL A 302 -17.74 5.20 -5.21
C VAL A 302 -17.99 5.23 -3.70
N GLY A 303 -18.73 4.25 -3.18
CA GLY A 303 -19.04 4.12 -1.77
C GLY A 303 -17.81 3.82 -0.90
N GLY A 304 -16.98 2.88 -1.35
CA GLY A 304 -15.73 2.49 -0.68
C GLY A 304 -14.71 3.63 -0.59
N THR A 305 -14.72 4.55 -1.56
CA THR A 305 -13.89 5.75 -1.55
C THR A 305 -14.21 6.67 -0.36
N ALA A 306 -15.42 6.63 0.19
CA ALA A 306 -15.88 7.61 1.19
C ALA A 306 -15.21 7.47 2.58
N THR A 307 -14.66 6.29 2.90
CA THR A 307 -14.09 6.01 4.23
C THR A 307 -12.72 5.37 4.14
N LEU A 308 -12.00 5.39 5.27
CA LEU A 308 -10.68 4.78 5.38
C LEU A 308 -10.67 3.27 5.10
N ILE A 309 -11.77 2.55 5.38
CA ILE A 309 -11.82 1.08 5.35
C ILE A 309 -12.50 0.49 4.11
N GLY A 310 -13.22 1.31 3.34
CA GLY A 310 -14.07 0.82 2.24
C GLY A 310 -13.32 0.29 1.02
N ASP A 311 -12.08 0.74 0.80
CA ASP A 311 -11.23 0.32 -0.31
C ASP A 311 -9.76 0.23 0.15
N PRO A 312 -8.98 -0.78 -0.26
CA PRO A 312 -7.60 -0.91 0.20
C PRO A 312 -6.67 0.28 -0.14
N PRO A 313 -6.81 1.00 -1.28
CA PRO A 313 -6.11 2.26 -1.51
C PRO A 313 -6.26 3.27 -0.37
N ASN A 314 -7.46 3.43 0.17
CA ASN A 314 -7.71 4.34 1.28
C ASN A 314 -7.01 3.90 2.56
N ILE A 315 -7.03 2.59 2.84
CA ILE A 315 -6.29 2.01 3.97
C ILE A 315 -4.80 2.32 3.85
N MET A 316 -4.22 2.12 2.66
CA MET A 316 -2.81 2.38 2.39
C MET A 316 -2.45 3.86 2.52
N ILE A 317 -3.25 4.76 1.94
CA ILE A 317 -3.08 6.21 2.05
C ILE A 317 -3.16 6.64 3.51
N GLY A 318 -4.17 6.16 4.24
CA GLY A 318 -4.38 6.53 5.63
C GLY A 318 -3.28 6.05 6.55
N SER A 319 -2.78 4.83 6.35
CA SER A 319 -1.65 4.31 7.13
C SER A 319 -0.35 5.05 6.82
N TYR A 320 -0.02 5.24 5.53
CA TYR A 320 1.21 5.91 5.11
C TYR A 320 1.25 7.39 5.53
N ALA A 321 0.15 8.10 5.34
CA ALA A 321 0.02 9.53 5.66
C ALA A 321 -0.42 9.79 7.11
N LYS A 322 -0.66 8.73 7.90
CA LYS A 322 -1.19 8.80 9.28
C LYS A 322 -2.50 9.60 9.40
N LEU A 323 -3.38 9.43 8.41
CA LEU A 323 -4.68 10.10 8.37
C LEU A 323 -5.72 9.29 9.17
N SER A 324 -6.55 10.01 9.91
CA SER A 324 -7.60 9.44 10.73
C SER A 324 -8.86 9.10 9.94
N PHE A 325 -9.67 8.18 10.48
CA PHE A 325 -10.94 7.76 9.87
C PHE A 325 -11.87 8.97 9.66
N ILE A 326 -11.92 9.87 10.65
CA ILE A 326 -12.78 11.06 10.59
C ILE A 326 -12.34 12.03 9.49
N GLN A 327 -11.03 12.14 9.22
CA GLN A 327 -10.53 12.96 8.11
C GLN A 327 -11.00 12.43 6.76
N PHE A 328 -11.02 11.11 6.54
CA PHE A 328 -11.61 10.53 5.32
C PHE A 328 -13.09 10.88 5.20
N VAL A 329 -13.85 10.69 6.28
CA VAL A 329 -15.29 10.98 6.29
C VAL A 329 -15.55 12.46 5.96
N GLN A 330 -14.84 13.37 6.60
CA GLN A 330 -15.03 14.82 6.41
C GLN A 330 -14.65 15.28 4.99
N ASN A 331 -13.56 14.77 4.42
CA ASN A 331 -13.04 15.26 3.15
C ASN A 331 -13.67 14.56 1.93
N LEU A 332 -14.07 13.28 2.05
CA LEU A 332 -14.50 12.46 0.91
C LEU A 332 -16.00 12.17 0.88
N THR A 333 -16.69 12.12 2.02
CA THR A 333 -18.09 11.62 2.05
C THR A 333 -19.04 12.49 1.22
N ILE A 334 -18.93 13.82 1.30
CA ILE A 334 -19.84 14.72 0.57
C ILE A 334 -19.70 14.53 -0.94
N ILE A 335 -18.46 14.50 -1.45
CA ILE A 335 -18.21 14.30 -2.87
C ILE A 335 -18.60 12.88 -3.33
N CYS A 336 -18.35 11.85 -2.52
CA CYS A 336 -18.81 10.49 -2.80
C CYS A 336 -20.34 10.39 -2.87
N ILE A 337 -21.09 11.13 -2.03
CA ILE A 337 -22.55 11.19 -2.10
C ILE A 337 -22.99 11.83 -3.44
N ILE A 338 -22.35 12.93 -3.85
CA ILE A 338 -22.65 13.59 -5.13
C ILE A 338 -22.37 12.63 -6.30
N CYS A 339 -21.22 11.95 -6.29
CA CYS A 339 -20.86 10.95 -7.28
C CYS A 339 -21.86 9.79 -7.29
N LEU A 340 -22.31 9.29 -6.12
CA LEU A 340 -23.26 8.19 -6.02
C LEU A 340 -24.64 8.59 -6.58
N ILE A 341 -25.13 9.80 -6.28
CA ILE A 341 -26.36 10.34 -6.85
C ILE A 341 -26.26 10.39 -8.37
N PHE A 342 -25.15 10.91 -8.89
CA PHE A 342 -24.89 10.92 -10.32
C PHE A 342 -24.86 9.52 -10.92
N THR A 343 -24.15 8.57 -10.30
CA THR A 343 -24.09 7.16 -10.72
C THR A 343 -25.48 6.56 -10.83
N VAL A 344 -26.33 6.75 -9.81
CA VAL A 344 -27.72 6.26 -9.82
C VAL A 344 -28.52 6.85 -10.97
N VAL A 345 -28.47 8.17 -11.14
CA VAL A 345 -29.20 8.87 -12.21
C VAL A 345 -28.71 8.44 -13.59
N PHE A 346 -27.40 8.42 -13.80
CA PHE A 346 -26.76 8.05 -15.06
C PHE A 346 -27.16 6.64 -15.48
N PHE A 347 -26.99 5.64 -14.60
CA PHE A 347 -27.28 4.25 -14.95
C PHE A 347 -28.78 3.97 -15.09
N CYS A 348 -29.64 4.65 -14.31
CA CYS A 348 -31.09 4.57 -14.52
C CYS A 348 -31.51 5.09 -15.90
N ILE A 349 -30.85 6.14 -16.41
CA ILE A 349 -31.10 6.67 -17.75
C ILE A 349 -30.49 5.77 -18.82
N TYR A 350 -29.24 5.34 -18.63
CA TYR A 350 -28.50 4.51 -19.58
C TYR A 350 -29.20 3.17 -19.85
N TYR A 351 -29.59 2.47 -18.78
CA TYR A 351 -30.28 1.18 -18.85
C TYR A 351 -31.81 1.29 -18.92
N LYS A 352 -32.36 2.50 -19.11
CA LYS A 352 -33.82 2.74 -19.20
C LYS A 352 -34.53 1.76 -20.14
N LYS A 353 -33.99 1.55 -21.33
CA LYS A 353 -34.60 0.64 -22.33
C LYS A 353 -34.61 -0.81 -21.87
N GLU A 354 -33.61 -1.22 -21.10
CA GLU A 354 -33.49 -2.58 -20.58
C GLU A 354 -34.43 -2.78 -19.38
N TYR A 355 -34.49 -1.81 -18.47
CA TYR A 355 -35.40 -1.83 -17.32
C TYR A 355 -36.88 -1.78 -17.73
N LEU A 356 -37.22 -1.15 -18.85
CA LEU A 356 -38.57 -1.15 -19.41
C LEU A 356 -38.98 -2.51 -20.03
N LYS A 357 -38.04 -3.40 -20.35
CA LYS A 357 -38.34 -4.76 -20.84
C LYS A 357 -38.67 -5.74 -19.72
N ALA A 358 -38.43 -5.34 -18.48
CA ALA A 358 -38.60 -6.19 -17.31
C ALA A 358 -40.01 -6.79 -17.27
N GLN A 359 -40.06 -8.11 -17.11
CA GLN A 359 -41.32 -8.80 -16.87
C GLN A 359 -41.55 -8.88 -15.37
N VAL A 360 -42.24 -7.88 -14.86
CA VAL A 360 -42.68 -7.86 -13.46
C VAL A 360 -43.84 -8.86 -13.34
N GLY A 361 -43.50 -10.09 -12.95
CA GLY A 361 -44.49 -11.13 -12.64
C GLY A 361 -45.31 -10.79 -11.39
N ASP A 362 -45.89 -11.80 -10.75
CA ASP A 362 -46.58 -11.63 -9.47
C ASP A 362 -45.56 -11.26 -8.37
N VAL A 363 -45.37 -9.96 -8.17
CA VAL A 363 -44.45 -9.37 -7.19
C VAL A 363 -44.70 -9.94 -5.79
N GLY A 364 -45.97 -10.23 -5.45
CA GLY A 364 -46.33 -10.82 -4.16
C GLY A 364 -45.76 -12.23 -3.99
N LYS A 365 -45.87 -13.07 -5.03
CA LYS A 365 -45.28 -14.42 -5.03
C LYS A 365 -43.76 -14.39 -4.99
N MET A 366 -43.13 -13.49 -5.73
CA MET A 366 -41.67 -13.37 -5.72
C MET A 366 -41.15 -12.88 -4.36
N ILE A 367 -41.81 -11.87 -3.77
CA ILE A 367 -41.50 -11.44 -2.38
C ILE A 367 -41.68 -12.61 -1.41
N ALA A 368 -42.71 -13.44 -1.56
CA ALA A 368 -42.93 -14.60 -0.70
C ALA A 368 -41.81 -15.65 -0.86
N HIS A 369 -41.40 -15.96 -2.08
CA HIS A 369 -40.31 -16.89 -2.38
C HIS A 369 -38.97 -16.40 -1.84
N LEU A 370 -38.57 -15.16 -2.18
CA LEU A 370 -37.35 -14.54 -1.68
C LEU A 370 -37.34 -14.43 -0.16
N ARG A 371 -38.50 -14.16 0.46
CA ARG A 371 -38.62 -14.14 1.93
C ARG A 371 -38.35 -15.50 2.54
N GLU A 372 -38.67 -16.59 1.84
CA GLU A 372 -38.44 -17.93 2.33
C GLU A 372 -36.98 -18.36 2.21
N GLU A 373 -36.33 -18.01 1.11
CA GLU A 373 -34.96 -18.37 0.77
C GLU A 373 -33.93 -17.47 1.50
N TYR A 374 -34.17 -16.16 1.54
CA TYR A 374 -33.23 -15.17 2.07
C TYR A 374 -33.59 -14.71 3.48
N LYS A 375 -33.62 -15.68 4.41
CA LYS A 375 -33.85 -15.43 5.83
C LYS A 375 -32.54 -15.19 6.57
N ILE A 376 -32.63 -14.36 7.61
CA ILE A 376 -31.57 -14.29 8.63
C ILE A 376 -31.50 -15.66 9.30
N THR A 377 -30.38 -16.35 9.12
CA THR A 377 -30.15 -17.71 9.65
C THR A 377 -29.88 -17.68 11.15
N ASN A 378 -29.18 -16.63 11.62
CA ASN A 378 -28.79 -16.49 13.01
C ASN A 378 -28.90 -15.03 13.49
N ALA A 379 -30.06 -14.67 14.03
CA ALA A 379 -30.35 -13.31 14.52
C ALA A 379 -29.48 -12.91 15.72
N LYS A 380 -29.08 -13.86 16.57
CA LYS A 380 -28.20 -13.60 17.71
C LYS A 380 -26.80 -13.21 17.23
N LEU A 381 -26.24 -14.00 16.29
CA LEU A 381 -24.94 -13.71 15.70
C LEU A 381 -24.96 -12.40 14.92
N LEU A 382 -26.05 -12.10 14.21
CA LEU A 382 -26.23 -10.80 13.54
C LEU A 382 -26.20 -9.65 14.53
N THR A 383 -26.95 -9.75 15.63
CA THR A 383 -27.00 -8.70 16.65
C THR A 383 -25.62 -8.49 17.28
N GLN A 384 -24.92 -9.58 17.62
CA GLN A 384 -23.55 -9.53 18.12
C GLN A 384 -22.60 -8.89 17.10
N GLY A 385 -22.66 -9.31 15.83
CA GLY A 385 -21.85 -8.76 14.75
C GLY A 385 -22.10 -7.26 14.52
N CYS A 386 -23.36 -6.82 14.49
CA CYS A 386 -23.70 -5.41 14.33
C CYS A 386 -23.25 -4.55 15.53
N ILE A 387 -23.42 -5.05 16.77
CA ILE A 387 -22.93 -4.34 17.97
C ILE A 387 -21.41 -4.22 17.90
N LEU A 388 -20.70 -5.30 17.57
CA LEU A 388 -19.24 -5.29 17.53
C LEU A 388 -18.71 -4.43 16.38
N LEU A 389 -19.34 -4.49 15.20
CA LEU A 389 -19.04 -3.58 14.10
C LEU A 389 -19.24 -2.11 14.54
N GLY A 390 -20.32 -1.82 15.27
CA GLY A 390 -20.57 -0.49 15.83
C GLY A 390 -19.47 -0.05 16.82
N ILE A 391 -18.99 -0.97 17.67
CA ILE A 391 -17.85 -0.72 18.57
C ILE A 391 -16.58 -0.46 17.77
N THR A 392 -16.29 -1.25 16.73
CA THR A 392 -15.13 -1.06 15.86
C THR A 392 -15.18 0.29 15.15
N ILE A 393 -16.34 0.68 14.60
CA ILE A 393 -16.55 1.99 13.98
C ILE A 393 -16.35 3.11 15.00
N PHE A 394 -16.88 2.95 16.21
CA PHE A 394 -16.65 3.91 17.29
C PHE A 394 -15.16 4.06 17.63
N LEU A 395 -14.43 2.95 17.74
CA LEU A 395 -12.98 2.97 17.94
C LEU A 395 -12.25 3.63 16.77
N PHE A 396 -12.69 3.42 15.53
CA PHE A 396 -12.14 4.15 14.38
C PHE A 396 -12.36 5.66 14.49
N ILE A 397 -13.53 6.11 14.94
CA ILE A 397 -13.80 7.54 15.09
C ILE A 397 -12.84 8.19 16.10
N ILE A 398 -12.52 7.50 17.19
CA ILE A 398 -11.66 8.05 18.26
C ILE A 398 -10.18 7.68 18.14
N HIS A 399 -9.78 6.83 17.19
CA HIS A 399 -8.41 6.29 17.09
C HIS A 399 -7.34 7.40 17.03
N GLY A 400 -7.63 8.48 16.30
CA GLY A 400 -6.72 9.61 16.14
C GLY A 400 -6.49 10.37 17.44
N ALA A 401 -7.52 10.47 18.29
CA ALA A 401 -7.42 11.08 19.61
C ALA A 401 -6.68 10.17 20.62
N LEU A 402 -6.69 8.86 20.39
CA LEU A 402 -5.99 7.88 21.22
C LEU A 402 -4.55 7.62 20.76
N HIS A 403 -4.10 8.24 19.67
CA HIS A 403 -2.81 7.93 19.02
C HIS A 403 -2.64 6.43 18.75
N MET A 404 -3.73 5.78 18.37
CA MET A 404 -3.81 4.35 18.12
C MET A 404 -3.92 4.09 16.63
N GLU A 405 -3.23 3.08 16.14
CA GLU A 405 -3.37 2.65 14.74
C GLU A 405 -4.76 2.04 14.47
N PRO A 406 -5.35 2.26 13.28
CA PRO A 406 -6.65 1.68 12.92
C PRO A 406 -6.69 0.16 13.03
N SER A 407 -5.59 -0.51 12.70
CA SER A 407 -5.44 -1.97 12.78
C SER A 407 -5.77 -2.52 14.17
N ILE A 408 -5.38 -1.80 15.24
CA ILE A 408 -5.60 -2.20 16.62
C ILE A 408 -7.10 -2.17 16.95
N ALA A 409 -7.81 -1.12 16.54
CA ALA A 409 -9.27 -1.02 16.69
C ALA A 409 -9.98 -2.20 16.03
N ALA A 410 -9.59 -2.51 14.78
CA ALA A 410 -10.19 -3.58 14.01
C ALA A 410 -9.90 -4.96 14.61
N MET A 411 -8.64 -5.23 14.97
CA MET A 411 -8.25 -6.49 15.60
C MET A 411 -8.97 -6.73 16.93
N PHE A 412 -9.13 -5.68 17.74
CA PHE A 412 -9.87 -5.77 18.99
C PHE A 412 -11.34 -6.15 18.75
N GLY A 413 -12.00 -5.47 17.81
CA GLY A 413 -13.39 -5.78 17.42
C GLY A 413 -13.55 -7.19 16.85
N ALA A 414 -12.67 -7.59 15.94
CA ALA A 414 -12.68 -8.92 15.33
C ALA A 414 -12.46 -10.03 16.38
N THR A 415 -11.49 -9.85 17.28
CA THR A 415 -11.18 -10.83 18.32
C THR A 415 -12.32 -11.00 19.30
N ILE A 416 -12.91 -9.90 19.79
CA ILE A 416 -14.07 -9.97 20.69
C ILE A 416 -15.26 -10.63 19.99
N LEU A 417 -15.49 -10.30 18.72
CA LEU A 417 -16.55 -10.93 17.94
C LEU A 417 -16.35 -12.45 17.86
N LEU A 418 -15.14 -12.94 17.59
CA LEU A 418 -14.85 -14.37 17.56
C LEU A 418 -15.08 -15.04 18.92
N VAL A 419 -14.60 -14.43 20.01
CA VAL A 419 -14.77 -14.95 21.37
C VAL A 419 -16.25 -15.08 21.75
N ILE A 420 -17.06 -14.06 21.42
CA ILE A 420 -18.49 -14.01 21.78
C ILE A 420 -19.34 -14.90 20.87
N SER A 421 -19.04 -14.89 19.56
CA SER A 421 -19.79 -15.66 18.57
C SER A 421 -19.52 -17.16 18.66
N LYS A 422 -18.36 -17.56 19.20
CA LYS A 422 -17.87 -18.94 19.22
C LYS A 422 -17.80 -19.56 17.83
N VAL A 423 -17.62 -18.73 16.80
CA VAL A 423 -17.31 -19.20 15.46
C VAL A 423 -15.90 -19.78 15.48
N ASP A 424 -15.71 -20.89 14.77
CA ASP A 424 -14.41 -21.53 14.68
C ASP A 424 -13.40 -20.59 14.01
N ILE A 425 -12.33 -20.27 14.74
CA ILE A 425 -11.25 -19.41 14.25
C ILE A 425 -10.55 -20.05 13.06
N VAL A 426 -10.36 -21.38 13.04
CA VAL A 426 -9.68 -22.07 11.93
C VAL A 426 -10.50 -21.90 10.66
N GLU A 427 -11.83 -22.06 10.74
CA GLU A 427 -12.72 -21.84 9.61
C GLU A 427 -12.65 -20.39 9.09
N MET A 428 -12.57 -19.40 9.98
CA MET A 428 -12.41 -17.99 9.59
C MET A 428 -11.06 -17.74 8.93
N LEU A 429 -9.99 -18.29 9.50
CA LEU A 429 -8.65 -18.11 8.95
C LEU A 429 -8.49 -18.82 7.60
N GLU A 430 -9.10 -19.98 7.40
CA GLU A 430 -8.93 -20.76 6.17
C GLU A 430 -9.86 -20.33 5.03
N HIS A 431 -11.08 -19.91 5.33
CA HIS A 431 -12.12 -19.70 4.30
C HIS A 431 -12.55 -18.25 4.12
N GLU A 432 -12.43 -17.39 5.14
CA GLU A 432 -12.89 -16.00 5.03
C GLU A 432 -11.73 -15.01 4.83
N ILE A 433 -10.52 -15.33 5.28
CA ILE A 433 -9.34 -14.50 4.98
C ILE A 433 -8.85 -14.77 3.56
N GLU A 434 -8.75 -13.69 2.79
CA GLU A 434 -8.13 -13.72 1.47
C GLU A 434 -6.59 -13.67 1.59
N TRP A 435 -5.96 -14.78 1.98
CA TRP A 435 -4.49 -14.88 2.04
C TRP A 435 -3.78 -14.42 0.75
N PRO A 436 -4.28 -14.73 -0.47
CA PRO A 436 -3.65 -14.23 -1.68
C PRO A 436 -3.61 -12.70 -1.76
N THR A 437 -4.65 -12.04 -1.24
CA THR A 437 -4.74 -10.57 -1.17
C THR A 437 -3.72 -10.04 -0.16
N LEU A 438 -3.65 -10.59 1.06
CA LEU A 438 -2.66 -10.17 2.06
C LEU A 438 -1.21 -10.38 1.60
N ILE A 439 -0.89 -11.53 1.01
CA ILE A 439 0.45 -11.82 0.46
C ILE A 439 0.76 -10.87 -0.69
N PHE A 440 -0.21 -10.56 -1.53
CA PHE A 440 -0.06 -9.59 -2.61
C PHE A 440 0.38 -8.22 -2.08
N PHE A 441 -0.27 -7.68 -1.05
CA PHE A 441 0.13 -6.41 -0.42
C PHE A 441 1.56 -6.46 0.12
N MET A 442 1.91 -7.49 0.90
CA MET A 442 3.25 -7.62 1.47
C MET A 442 4.33 -7.63 0.38
N MET A 443 4.13 -8.42 -0.68
CA MET A 443 5.12 -8.51 -1.76
C MET A 443 5.15 -7.26 -2.63
N LEU A 444 4.01 -6.63 -2.87
CA LEU A 444 3.92 -5.38 -3.62
C LEU A 444 4.65 -4.24 -2.89
N PHE A 445 4.52 -4.14 -1.57
CA PHE A 445 5.26 -3.14 -0.78
C PHE A 445 6.77 -3.32 -0.91
N ILE A 446 7.27 -4.56 -0.91
CA ILE A 446 8.69 -4.85 -1.16
C ILE A 446 9.10 -4.38 -2.56
N VAL A 447 8.30 -4.67 -3.59
CA VAL A 447 8.59 -4.26 -4.97
C VAL A 447 8.65 -2.73 -5.10
N VAL A 448 7.68 -2.03 -4.53
CA VAL A 448 7.63 -0.57 -4.53
C VAL A 448 8.79 0.03 -3.74
N ALA A 449 9.12 -0.52 -2.57
CA ALA A 449 10.26 -0.07 -1.77
C ALA A 449 11.59 -0.25 -2.51
N GLY A 450 11.76 -1.31 -3.31
CA GLY A 450 12.94 -1.47 -4.16
C GLY A 450 13.06 -0.38 -5.23
N ALA A 451 11.94 0.06 -5.80
CA ALA A 451 11.92 1.20 -6.73
C ALA A 451 12.18 2.54 -6.02
N GLU A 452 11.69 2.71 -4.78
CA GLU A 452 11.97 3.90 -3.96
C GLU A 452 13.44 3.98 -3.54
N GLU A 453 14.02 2.89 -3.03
CA GLU A 453 15.39 2.87 -2.53
C GLU A 453 16.41 3.07 -3.64
N THR A 454 16.08 2.67 -4.88
CA THR A 454 16.95 2.89 -6.04
C THR A 454 16.82 4.28 -6.68
N GLY A 455 15.80 5.07 -6.33
CA GLY A 455 15.67 6.47 -6.75
C GLY A 455 14.60 6.77 -7.81
N LEU A 456 13.79 5.79 -8.23
CA LEU A 456 12.77 5.98 -9.28
C LEU A 456 11.71 7.00 -8.89
N ILE A 457 11.25 6.91 -7.64
CA ILE A 457 10.19 7.76 -7.11
C ILE A 457 10.60 9.24 -7.13
N GLN A 458 11.84 9.55 -6.78
CA GLN A 458 12.35 10.93 -6.78
C GLN A 458 12.39 11.51 -8.20
N ILE A 459 12.78 10.72 -9.21
CA ILE A 459 12.76 11.18 -10.61
C ILE A 459 11.34 11.52 -11.06
N ILE A 460 10.37 10.65 -10.75
CA ILE A 460 8.97 10.90 -11.11
C ILE A 460 8.47 12.15 -10.39
N ALA A 461 8.79 12.31 -9.11
CA ALA A 461 8.31 13.42 -8.32
C ALA A 461 8.93 14.77 -8.74
N ASP A 462 10.22 14.80 -9.08
CA ASP A 462 10.88 16.00 -9.62
C ASP A 462 10.28 16.35 -10.99
N TRP A 463 9.95 15.36 -11.84
CA TRP A 463 9.24 15.61 -13.10
C TRP A 463 7.85 16.22 -12.90
N VAL A 464 7.09 15.72 -11.91
CA VAL A 464 5.77 16.29 -11.55
C VAL A 464 5.94 17.72 -11.01
N LYS A 465 6.96 17.97 -10.17
CA LYS A 465 7.25 19.31 -9.65
C LYS A 465 7.56 20.30 -10.78
N ASP A 466 8.44 19.92 -11.72
CA ASP A 466 8.82 20.77 -12.85
C ASP A 466 7.62 21.06 -13.77
N LEU A 467 6.79 20.06 -14.02
CA LEU A 467 5.57 20.22 -14.82
C LEU A 467 4.50 21.07 -14.11
N SER A 468 4.39 20.97 -12.77
CA SER A 468 3.48 21.79 -11.97
C SER A 468 3.90 23.26 -11.90
N GLN A 469 5.17 23.58 -12.19
CA GLN A 469 5.79 24.88 -11.95
C GLN A 469 5.59 25.40 -10.50
N GLY A 470 5.43 24.49 -9.53
CA GLY A 470 5.15 24.81 -8.14
C GLY A 470 3.70 25.26 -7.85
N SER A 471 2.79 25.16 -8.83
CA SER A 471 1.37 25.46 -8.63
C SER A 471 0.65 24.29 -7.95
N LEU A 472 0.07 24.56 -6.78
CA LEU A 472 -0.73 23.58 -6.03
C LEU A 472 -1.94 23.10 -6.82
N VAL A 473 -2.64 24.00 -7.51
CA VAL A 473 -3.79 23.66 -8.37
C VAL A 473 -3.37 22.70 -9.49
N ALA A 474 -2.22 22.96 -10.13
CA ALA A 474 -1.71 22.07 -11.16
C ALA A 474 -1.36 20.69 -10.57
N ALA A 475 -0.76 20.64 -9.38
CA ALA A 475 -0.43 19.40 -8.69
C ALA A 475 -1.67 18.58 -8.32
N ILE A 476 -2.70 19.21 -7.75
CA ILE A 476 -3.99 18.58 -7.43
C ILE A 476 -4.59 17.93 -8.69
N LEU A 477 -4.69 18.69 -9.78
CA LEU A 477 -5.26 18.19 -11.03
C LEU A 477 -4.39 17.09 -11.64
N MET A 478 -3.07 17.22 -11.62
CA MET A 478 -2.19 16.17 -12.13
C MET A 478 -2.32 14.89 -11.33
N ILE A 479 -2.25 14.94 -9.99
CA ILE A 479 -2.41 13.75 -9.16
C ILE A 479 -3.78 13.13 -9.39
N LEU A 480 -4.86 13.90 -9.39
CA LEU A 480 -6.21 13.37 -9.60
C LEU A 480 -6.35 12.70 -10.98
N TRP A 481 -6.00 13.39 -12.07
CA TRP A 481 -6.25 12.90 -13.43
C TRP A 481 -5.28 11.80 -13.85
N VAL A 482 -3.99 11.90 -13.48
CA VAL A 482 -3.03 10.82 -13.72
C VAL A 482 -3.45 9.58 -12.94
N SER A 483 -3.85 9.74 -11.68
CA SER A 483 -4.35 8.62 -10.88
C SER A 483 -5.59 7.99 -11.47
N ALA A 484 -6.54 8.80 -11.92
CA ALA A 484 -7.77 8.30 -12.53
C ALA A 484 -7.52 7.50 -13.81
N LEU A 485 -6.70 8.02 -14.72
CA LEU A 485 -6.43 7.38 -16.00
C LEU A 485 -5.51 6.17 -15.85
N ALA A 486 -4.49 6.26 -14.99
CA ALA A 486 -3.58 5.14 -14.74
C ALA A 486 -4.30 4.00 -14.01
N SER A 487 -5.13 4.32 -13.00
CA SER A 487 -5.93 3.32 -12.29
C SER A 487 -7.06 2.73 -13.12
N ALA A 488 -7.43 3.36 -14.24
CA ALA A 488 -8.33 2.72 -15.20
C ALA A 488 -7.63 1.59 -15.97
N ILE A 489 -6.30 1.56 -16.06
CA ILE A 489 -5.53 0.56 -16.82
C ILE A 489 -4.85 -0.44 -15.88
N ILE A 490 -4.47 0.02 -14.70
CA ILE A 490 -3.77 -0.74 -13.66
C ILE A 490 -4.71 -0.85 -12.47
N ASP A 491 -4.77 -2.00 -11.80
CA ASP A 491 -5.54 -2.15 -10.57
C ASP A 491 -5.20 -1.02 -9.57
N ASN A 492 -6.23 -0.45 -8.94
CA ASN A 492 -6.13 0.68 -8.02
C ASN A 492 -5.16 0.44 -6.85
N ILE A 493 -4.95 -0.82 -6.45
CA ILE A 493 -4.04 -1.19 -5.35
C ILE A 493 -2.56 -0.98 -5.73
N PRO A 494 -2.00 -1.67 -6.75
CA PRO A 494 -0.61 -1.48 -7.15
C PRO A 494 -0.31 -0.05 -7.55
N PHE A 495 -1.24 0.60 -8.25
CA PHE A 495 -1.07 2.00 -8.62
C PHE A 495 -0.90 2.90 -7.37
N THR A 496 -1.79 2.77 -6.39
CA THR A 496 -1.72 3.57 -5.16
C THR A 496 -0.41 3.36 -4.42
N ALA A 497 0.06 2.11 -4.30
CA ALA A 497 1.32 1.78 -3.62
C ALA A 497 2.50 2.62 -4.13
N THR A 498 2.66 2.74 -5.45
CA THR A 498 3.73 3.53 -6.06
C THR A 498 3.53 5.04 -5.90
N MET A 499 2.29 5.50 -5.87
CA MET A 499 1.99 6.91 -5.70
C MET A 499 2.18 7.41 -4.26
N LEU A 500 2.11 6.54 -3.24
CA LEU A 500 2.29 6.94 -1.84
C LEU A 500 3.59 7.74 -1.61
N PRO A 501 4.79 7.21 -1.93
CA PRO A 501 6.02 7.96 -1.70
C PRO A 501 6.15 9.18 -2.62
N ILE A 502 5.55 9.16 -3.82
CA ILE A 502 5.52 10.30 -4.75
C ILE A 502 4.71 11.44 -4.12
N VAL A 503 3.48 11.18 -3.68
CA VAL A 503 2.60 12.18 -3.06
C VAL A 503 3.17 12.68 -1.74
N ALA A 504 3.77 11.79 -0.93
CA ALA A 504 4.45 12.19 0.30
C ALA A 504 5.56 13.21 0.04
N TYR A 505 6.36 12.98 -1.01
CA TYR A 505 7.40 13.93 -1.41
C TYR A 505 6.81 15.22 -1.97
N LEU A 506 5.79 15.14 -2.82
CA LEU A 506 5.15 16.34 -3.38
C LEU A 506 4.56 17.25 -2.29
N ASN A 507 4.00 16.66 -1.23
CA ASN A 507 3.51 17.41 -0.08
C ASN A 507 4.59 18.21 0.66
N THR A 508 5.88 17.84 0.55
CA THR A 508 6.98 18.58 1.19
C THR A 508 7.61 19.64 0.28
N VAL A 509 7.46 19.52 -1.04
CA VAL A 509 8.12 20.41 -2.01
C VAL A 509 7.19 21.40 -2.71
N ILE A 510 5.88 21.16 -2.71
CA ILE A 510 4.89 22.04 -3.31
C ILE A 510 4.31 22.97 -2.24
N PRO A 511 4.47 24.30 -2.38
CA PRO A 511 3.89 25.25 -1.44
C PRO A 511 2.37 25.07 -1.29
N GLY A 512 1.89 24.99 -0.05
CA GLY A 512 0.47 24.83 0.28
C GLY A 512 -0.05 23.38 0.31
N ALA A 513 0.73 22.41 -0.19
CA ALA A 513 0.36 20.99 -0.13
C ALA A 513 0.45 20.37 1.28
N GLU A 514 0.95 21.13 2.27
CA GLU A 514 1.10 20.72 3.67
C GLU A 514 -0.24 20.34 4.34
N ASN A 515 -1.36 20.84 3.82
CA ASN A 515 -2.71 20.50 4.29
C ASN A 515 -3.12 19.05 3.97
N GLY A 516 -2.33 18.33 3.16
CA GLY A 516 -2.57 16.94 2.78
C GLY A 516 -3.56 16.76 1.62
N ILE A 517 -3.92 17.83 0.88
CA ILE A 517 -4.92 17.75 -0.19
C ILE A 517 -4.55 16.80 -1.34
N LEU A 518 -3.24 16.59 -1.57
CA LEU A 518 -2.77 15.64 -2.57
C LEU A 518 -3.13 14.18 -2.19
N TRP A 519 -3.30 13.87 -0.91
CA TRP A 519 -3.78 12.55 -0.47
C TRP A 519 -5.22 12.30 -0.89
N TRP A 520 -6.08 13.32 -0.76
CA TRP A 520 -7.48 13.24 -1.22
C TRP A 520 -7.57 13.16 -2.73
N SER A 521 -6.67 13.86 -3.43
CA SER A 521 -6.55 13.80 -4.89
C SER A 521 -6.17 12.39 -5.36
N LEU A 522 -5.22 11.76 -4.68
CA LEU A 522 -4.83 10.37 -4.94
C LEU A 522 -5.97 9.39 -4.62
N ALA A 523 -6.62 9.52 -3.46
CA ALA A 523 -7.72 8.65 -3.06
C ALA A 523 -8.89 8.70 -4.07
N LEU A 524 -9.37 9.90 -4.40
CA LEU A 524 -10.45 10.08 -5.38
C LEU A 524 -10.04 9.61 -6.78
N GLY A 525 -8.82 9.93 -7.20
CA GLY A 525 -8.30 9.53 -8.50
C GLY A 525 -8.17 8.02 -8.65
N ALA A 526 -7.49 7.36 -7.71
CA ALA A 526 -7.26 5.92 -7.77
C ALA A 526 -8.59 5.13 -7.64
N CYS A 527 -9.40 5.41 -6.63
CA CYS A 527 -10.61 4.63 -6.37
C CYS A 527 -11.69 4.83 -7.45
N LEU A 528 -11.93 6.07 -7.89
CA LEU A 528 -12.94 6.32 -8.92
C LEU A 528 -12.42 6.02 -10.33
N GLY A 529 -11.12 6.23 -10.57
CA GLY A 529 -10.45 5.86 -11.83
C GLY A 529 -10.55 4.38 -12.15
N GLY A 530 -10.45 3.52 -11.12
CA GLY A 530 -10.64 2.08 -11.23
C GLY A 530 -11.96 1.64 -11.88
N ASN A 531 -12.99 2.49 -11.85
CA ASN A 531 -14.26 2.23 -12.56
C ASN A 531 -14.17 2.36 -14.09
N GLY A 532 -13.12 2.95 -14.64
CA GLY A 532 -13.02 3.20 -16.07
C GLY A 532 -13.00 1.93 -16.91
N THR A 533 -12.46 0.82 -16.38
CA THR A 533 -12.35 -0.46 -17.08
C THR A 533 -12.62 -1.66 -16.17
N MET A 534 -12.78 -2.83 -16.77
CA MET A 534 -13.03 -4.06 -16.03
C MET A 534 -11.85 -4.53 -15.16
N ILE A 535 -10.62 -4.09 -15.45
CA ILE A 535 -9.40 -4.49 -14.72
C ILE A 535 -8.94 -3.43 -13.70
N GLY A 536 -9.48 -2.21 -13.77
CA GLY A 536 -9.02 -1.09 -12.94
C GLY A 536 -9.31 -1.23 -11.44
N ALA A 537 -10.26 -2.09 -11.06
CA ALA A 537 -10.56 -2.41 -9.67
C ALA A 537 -10.92 -3.88 -9.51
N SER A 538 -10.51 -4.46 -8.37
CA SER A 538 -10.76 -5.86 -8.04
C SER A 538 -12.26 -6.22 -8.03
N ALA A 539 -13.11 -5.31 -7.54
CA ALA A 539 -14.56 -5.49 -7.55
C ALA A 539 -15.13 -5.66 -8.97
N ASN A 540 -14.51 -5.01 -9.96
CA ASN A 540 -14.93 -5.11 -11.37
C ASN A 540 -14.60 -6.49 -11.93
N VAL A 541 -13.38 -6.98 -11.71
CA VAL A 541 -12.92 -8.30 -12.13
C VAL A 541 -13.80 -9.40 -11.55
N VAL A 542 -14.11 -9.31 -10.25
CA VAL A 542 -15.01 -10.26 -9.56
C VAL A 542 -16.42 -10.21 -10.16
N THR A 543 -16.95 -9.01 -10.41
CA THR A 543 -18.26 -8.84 -11.04
C THR A 543 -18.32 -9.48 -12.41
N VAL A 544 -17.32 -9.25 -13.26
CA VAL A 544 -17.22 -9.86 -14.59
C VAL A 544 -17.11 -11.38 -14.50
N GLY A 545 -16.24 -11.90 -13.63
CA GLY A 545 -16.03 -13.34 -13.48
C GLY A 545 -17.28 -14.07 -12.96
N MET A 546 -18.03 -13.47 -12.04
CA MET A 546 -19.28 -14.06 -11.55
C MET A 546 -20.42 -13.96 -12.57
N ALA A 547 -20.52 -12.85 -13.31
CA ALA A 547 -21.48 -12.71 -14.40
C ALA A 547 -21.22 -13.76 -15.50
N GLU A 548 -19.95 -13.99 -15.86
CA GLU A 548 -19.56 -15.01 -16.83
C GLU A 548 -19.91 -16.43 -16.35
N ARG A 549 -19.64 -16.75 -15.08
CA ARG A 549 -20.06 -18.04 -14.49
C ARG A 549 -21.57 -18.25 -14.51
N ALA A 550 -22.35 -17.18 -14.45
CA ALA A 550 -23.80 -17.22 -14.59
C ALA A 550 -24.30 -17.21 -16.05
N GLY A 551 -23.40 -17.30 -17.04
CA GLY A 551 -23.74 -17.35 -18.46
C GLY A 551 -23.93 -15.98 -19.12
N HIS A 552 -23.52 -14.90 -18.46
CA HIS A 552 -23.63 -13.52 -18.94
C HIS A 552 -22.24 -12.85 -19.06
N PRO A 553 -21.41 -13.27 -20.05
CA PRO A 553 -20.07 -12.73 -20.21
C PRO A 553 -20.09 -11.24 -20.54
N ILE A 554 -19.19 -10.48 -19.91
CA ILE A 554 -19.01 -9.04 -20.12
C ILE A 554 -17.70 -8.83 -20.88
N SER A 555 -17.75 -8.30 -22.10
CA SER A 555 -16.52 -8.01 -22.85
C SER A 555 -15.87 -6.71 -22.37
N PHE A 556 -14.54 -6.63 -22.48
CA PHE A 556 -13.76 -5.44 -22.14
C PHE A 556 -14.31 -4.16 -22.81
N MET A 557 -14.56 -4.23 -24.12
CA MET A 557 -15.07 -3.08 -24.89
C MET A 557 -16.49 -2.66 -24.47
N TYR A 558 -17.32 -3.63 -24.07
CA TYR A 558 -18.64 -3.31 -23.54
C TYR A 558 -18.52 -2.60 -22.19
N TYR A 559 -17.72 -3.13 -21.26
CA TYR A 559 -17.46 -2.50 -19.96
C TYR A 559 -16.94 -1.07 -20.14
N LEU A 560 -15.88 -0.89 -20.94
CA LEU A 560 -15.27 0.40 -21.21
C LEU A 560 -16.30 1.41 -21.73
N LYS A 561 -17.12 1.02 -22.71
CA LYS A 561 -18.14 1.91 -23.28
C LYS A 561 -19.20 2.35 -22.25
N VAL A 562 -19.53 1.48 -21.30
CA VAL A 562 -20.55 1.73 -20.29
C VAL A 562 -20.00 2.59 -19.14
N ALA A 563 -18.80 2.27 -18.65
CA ALA A 563 -18.27 2.80 -17.39
C ALA A 563 -17.27 3.95 -17.55
N PHE A 564 -16.60 4.08 -18.71
CA PHE A 564 -15.57 5.11 -18.89
C PHE A 564 -16.14 6.54 -18.86
N VAL A 565 -17.27 6.78 -19.53
CA VAL A 565 -17.93 8.09 -19.53
C VAL A 565 -18.36 8.54 -18.13
N PRO A 566 -19.13 7.73 -17.36
CA PRO A 566 -19.49 8.14 -16.00
C PRO A 566 -18.26 8.27 -15.09
N MET A 567 -17.20 7.48 -15.27
CA MET A 567 -15.92 7.67 -14.56
C MET A 567 -15.37 9.08 -14.78
N ILE A 568 -15.22 9.52 -16.04
CA ILE A 568 -14.70 10.85 -16.36
C ILE A 568 -15.55 11.96 -15.71
N VAL A 569 -16.88 11.82 -15.73
CA VAL A 569 -17.77 12.81 -15.10
C VAL A 569 -17.59 12.85 -13.59
N THR A 570 -17.44 11.69 -12.92
CA THR A 570 -17.15 11.67 -11.48
C THR A 570 -15.81 12.31 -11.14
N ILE A 571 -14.78 12.14 -11.99
CA ILE A 571 -13.47 12.80 -11.81
C ILE A 571 -13.58 14.32 -12.02
N ILE A 572 -14.44 14.79 -12.92
CA ILE A 572 -14.73 16.23 -13.08
C ILE A 572 -15.39 16.80 -11.81
N PHE A 573 -16.34 16.08 -11.19
CA PHE A 573 -16.91 16.51 -9.91
C PHE A 573 -15.86 16.56 -8.81
N CYS A 574 -14.96 15.57 -8.76
CA CYS A 574 -13.85 15.56 -7.81
C CYS A 574 -12.87 16.70 -8.05
N SER A 575 -12.60 17.04 -9.32
CA SER A 575 -11.77 18.20 -9.70
C SER A 575 -12.38 19.48 -9.15
N ALA A 576 -13.68 19.70 -9.39
CA ALA A 576 -14.39 20.87 -8.88
C ALA A 576 -14.41 20.90 -7.34
N TRP A 577 -14.66 19.76 -6.69
CA TRP A 577 -14.67 19.65 -5.23
C TRP A 577 -13.33 20.00 -4.60
N LEU A 578 -12.23 19.40 -5.09
CA LEU A 578 -10.89 19.66 -4.56
C LEU A 578 -10.49 21.12 -4.73
N LEU A 579 -10.85 21.75 -5.85
CA LEU A 579 -10.58 23.18 -6.06
C LEU A 579 -11.46 24.09 -5.20
N LEU A 580 -12.67 23.67 -4.84
CA LEU A 580 -13.55 24.43 -3.93
C LEU A 580 -13.15 24.30 -2.46
N VAL A 581 -12.52 23.18 -2.07
CA VAL A 581 -12.03 22.97 -0.70
C VAL A 581 -10.67 23.66 -0.49
N GLU A 582 -9.92 23.88 -1.56
CA GLU A 582 -8.62 24.57 -1.54
C GLU A 582 -8.72 26.10 -1.55
N ILE A 583 -9.75 26.67 -2.19
CA ILE A 583 -10.02 28.12 -2.26
C ILE A 583 -10.92 28.54 -1.09
#